data_AF-A0A6B1G5Q8-F1
#
_entry.id   AF-A0A6B1G5Q8-F1
#
_cell.length_a   1.000
_cell.length_b   1.000
_cell.length_c   1.000
_cell.angle_alpha   90.00
_cell.angle_beta   90.00
_cell.angle_gamma   90.00
#
_symmetry.space_group_name_H-M   'P 1'
#
loop_
_entity.id
_entity.type
_entity.pdbx_description
1 polymer ?
#
loop_
_entity_poly.entity_id
_entity_poly.type
_entity_poly.pdbx_seq_one_letter_code
_entity_poly.pdbx_strand_id
1 'polypeptide(L)'
;QWINPESPTGRQPLHHVPSAHFCFGVEDVPATYERLKAAGVEIVSPPVRFEGEGDWHVLFFYDPDGNLLELNEIGTGEQVPHDFNWSTA
;
A
#
# COMPACT_ATOMS: atom_id res chain seq x y z
N GLN A 1 5.65 -28.27 -11.79
CA GLN A 1 4.29 -28.55 -11.30
C GLN A 1 3.90 -27.39 -10.38
N TRP A 2 3.25 -26.35 -10.92
CA TRP A 2 2.80 -25.14 -10.19
C TRP A 2 1.61 -24.49 -10.93
N ILE A 3 0.71 -25.30 -11.48
CA ILE A 3 -0.39 -24.78 -12.31
C ILE A 3 -1.52 -24.25 -11.41
N ASN A 4 -1.76 -24.88 -10.26
CA ASN A 4 -2.72 -24.46 -9.25
C ASN A 4 -2.18 -24.84 -7.85
N PRO A 5 -1.24 -24.09 -7.27
CA PRO A 5 -0.87 -24.28 -5.87
C PRO A 5 -2.08 -24.00 -4.97
N GLU A 6 -2.21 -24.74 -3.87
CA GLU A 6 -3.17 -24.40 -2.83
C GLU A 6 -2.68 -23.16 -2.07
N SER A 7 -3.46 -22.08 -2.12
CA SER A 7 -3.21 -20.88 -1.31
C SER A 7 -3.84 -21.06 0.07
N PRO A 8 -3.12 -20.74 1.17
CA PRO A 8 -3.74 -20.60 2.48
C PRO A 8 -4.89 -19.61 2.41
N THR A 9 -6.07 -20.01 2.84
CA THR A 9 -7.25 -19.15 2.84
C THR A 9 -7.29 -18.29 4.09
N GLY A 10 -7.47 -16.98 3.95
CA GLY A 10 -7.81 -16.07 5.04
C GLY A 10 -6.77 -15.00 5.35
N ARG A 11 -7.24 -13.90 5.93
CA ARG A 11 -6.42 -12.72 6.28
C ARG A 11 -5.54 -13.01 7.49
N GLN A 12 -4.24 -12.81 7.34
CA GLN A 12 -3.30 -12.84 8.46
C GLN A 12 -3.38 -11.54 9.28
N PRO A 13 -3.06 -11.57 10.59
CA PRO A 13 -2.94 -10.35 11.38
C PRO A 13 -1.86 -9.42 10.81
N LEU A 14 -2.08 -8.10 10.86
CA LEU A 14 -1.15 -7.09 10.30
C LEU A 14 0.28 -7.16 10.88
N HIS A 15 0.42 -7.70 12.09
CA HIS A 15 1.69 -7.84 12.79
C HIS A 15 2.40 -9.18 12.54
N HIS A 16 1.90 -9.99 11.60
CA HIS A 16 2.49 -11.28 11.27
C HIS A 16 3.70 -11.11 10.34
N VAL A 17 4.90 -11.45 10.82
CA VAL A 17 6.12 -11.50 10.01
C VAL A 17 6.00 -12.69 9.05
N PRO A 18 6.20 -12.55 7.72
CA PRO A 18 6.86 -11.47 6.97
C PRO A 18 5.94 -10.50 6.19
N SER A 19 4.62 -10.47 6.42
CA SER A 19 3.67 -9.78 5.54
C SER A 19 2.86 -8.71 6.28
N ALA A 20 3.44 -7.52 6.45
CA ALA A 20 2.67 -6.35 6.87
C ALA A 20 1.85 -5.77 5.69
N HIS A 21 2.51 -5.53 4.56
CA HIS A 21 1.96 -5.17 3.24
C HIS A 21 3.13 -5.02 2.26
N PHE A 22 2.85 -4.81 0.97
CA PHE A 22 3.81 -4.29 0.00
C PHE A 22 3.16 -3.18 -0.84
N CYS A 23 3.98 -2.24 -1.31
CA CYS A 23 3.52 -1.01 -1.94
C CYS A 23 3.94 -0.93 -3.42
N PHE A 24 3.04 -0.41 -4.27
CA PHE A 24 3.32 -0.07 -5.66
C PHE A 24 3.08 1.41 -5.94
N GLY A 25 4.01 2.02 -6.68
CA GLY A 25 3.85 3.36 -7.23
C GLY A 25 2.85 3.40 -8.38
N VAL A 26 1.91 4.35 -8.33
CA VAL A 26 0.95 4.66 -9.39
C VAL A 26 0.95 6.15 -9.69
N GLU A 27 0.48 6.52 -10.88
CA GLU A 27 0.44 7.91 -11.33
C GLU A 27 -0.76 8.70 -10.77
N ASP A 28 -1.87 8.02 -10.45
CA ASP A 28 -3.12 8.65 -10.00
C ASP A 28 -3.86 7.69 -9.05
N VAL A 29 -3.70 7.92 -7.74
CA VAL A 29 -4.38 7.13 -6.70
C VAL A 29 -5.91 7.32 -6.75
N PRO A 30 -6.47 8.54 -6.87
CA PRO A 30 -7.92 8.75 -6.99
C PRO A 30 -8.58 7.97 -8.14
N ALA A 31 -8.00 7.99 -9.34
CA ALA A 31 -8.52 7.25 -10.48
C ALA A 31 -8.42 5.73 -10.25
N THR A 32 -7.33 5.28 -9.64
CA THR A 32 -7.15 3.86 -9.31
C THR A 32 -8.13 3.39 -8.24
N TYR A 33 -8.41 4.21 -7.23
CA TYR A 33 -9.43 3.96 -6.21
C TYR A 33 -10.81 3.72 -6.82
N GLU A 34 -11.27 4.60 -7.70
CA GLU A 34 -12.59 4.44 -8.35
C GLU A 34 -12.64 3.19 -9.23
N ARG A 35 -11.54 2.88 -9.94
CA ARG A 35 -11.44 1.64 -10.73
C ARG A 35 -11.52 0.39 -9.85
N LEU A 36 -10.80 0.34 -8.73
CA LEU A 36 -10.81 -0.81 -7.81
C LEU A 36 -12.18 -0.97 -7.14
N LYS A 37 -12.79 0.15 -6.72
CA LYS A 37 -14.13 0.18 -6.14
C LYS A 37 -15.19 -0.32 -7.13
N ALA A 38 -15.13 0.12 -8.39
CA ALA A 38 -16.03 -0.35 -9.45
C ALA A 38 -15.86 -1.85 -9.74
N ALA A 39 -14.66 -2.39 -9.53
CA ALA A 39 -14.38 -3.82 -9.66
C ALA A 39 -14.79 -4.65 -8.43
N GLY A 40 -15.29 -4.03 -7.36
CA GLY A 40 -15.73 -4.72 -6.14
C GLY A 40 -14.59 -5.17 -5.22
N VAL A 41 -13.41 -4.55 -5.33
CA VAL A 41 -12.26 -4.81 -4.46
C VAL A 41 -12.57 -4.35 -3.03
N GLU A 42 -12.14 -5.13 -2.04
CA GLU A 42 -12.25 -4.76 -0.62
C GLU A 42 -11.22 -3.69 -0.29
N ILE A 43 -11.68 -2.44 -0.17
CA ILE A 43 -10.84 -1.29 0.16
C ILE A 43 -10.89 -1.00 1.66
N VAL A 44 -9.72 -0.76 2.27
CA VAL A 44 -9.60 -0.49 3.72
C VAL A 44 -10.19 0.87 4.07
N SER A 45 -9.81 1.89 3.30
CA SER A 45 -10.29 3.27 3.47
C SER A 45 -10.21 4.03 2.14
N PRO A 46 -10.95 5.15 2.00
CA PRO A 46 -10.66 6.11 0.93
C PRO A 46 -9.18 6.54 0.94
N PRO A 47 -8.64 7.02 -0.20
CA PRO A 47 -7.27 7.53 -0.28
C PRO A 47 -6.99 8.61 0.76
N VAL A 48 -5.78 8.59 1.33
CA VAL A 48 -5.31 9.58 2.29
C VAL A 48 -4.13 10.33 1.68
N ARG A 49 -4.25 11.66 1.61
CA ARG A 49 -3.16 12.54 1.20
C ARG A 49 -2.41 13.05 2.42
N PHE A 50 -1.10 12.88 2.42
CA PHE A 50 -0.17 13.42 3.39
C PHE A 50 0.51 14.65 2.79
N GLU A 51 0.24 15.81 3.38
CA GLU A 51 0.84 17.09 2.98
C GLU A 51 2.05 17.39 3.89
N GLY A 52 3.21 17.74 3.32
CA GLY A 52 4.44 17.98 4.10
C GLY A 52 5.73 17.81 3.30
N GLU A 53 6.82 17.39 3.98
CA GLU A 53 8.09 17.00 3.34
C GLU A 53 7.92 15.69 2.57
N GLY A 54 7.85 15.79 1.24
CA GLY A 54 7.23 14.78 0.39
C GLY A 54 5.71 14.80 0.56
N ASP A 55 5.02 15.24 -0.49
CA ASP A 55 3.57 15.08 -0.62
C ASP A 55 3.31 13.64 -1.10
N TRP A 56 2.38 12.92 -0.50
CA TRP A 56 2.10 11.53 -0.84
C TRP A 56 0.61 11.27 -0.82
N HIS A 57 0.12 10.51 -1.80
CA HIS A 57 -1.25 9.98 -1.78
C HIS A 57 -1.18 8.47 -1.58
N VAL A 58 -1.94 7.92 -0.63
CA VAL A 58 -1.85 6.50 -0.26
C VAL A 58 -3.22 5.85 -0.23
N LEU A 59 -3.31 4.61 -0.71
CA LEU A 59 -4.50 3.76 -0.68
C LEU A 59 -4.16 2.35 -0.22
N PHE A 60 -4.95 1.81 0.72
CA PHE A 60 -4.84 0.42 1.17
C PHE A 60 -6.06 -0.41 0.76
N PHE A 61 -5.82 -1.64 0.30
CA PHE A 61 -6.86 -2.58 -0.14
C PHE A 61 -6.38 -4.03 -0.01
N TYR A 62 -7.30 -4.98 -0.14
CA TYR A 62 -7.00 -6.41 -0.10
C TYR A 62 -7.13 -7.07 -1.46
N ASP A 63 -6.20 -7.98 -1.75
CA ASP A 63 -6.37 -8.92 -2.86
C ASP A 63 -7.29 -10.11 -2.47
N PRO A 64 -7.68 -10.97 -3.42
CA PRO A 64 -8.53 -12.13 -3.14
C PRO A 64 -7.92 -13.15 -2.17
N ASP A 65 -6.59 -13.18 -2.03
CA ASP A 65 -5.87 -14.08 -1.12
C ASP A 65 -5.77 -13.49 0.31
N GLY A 66 -6.19 -12.24 0.50
CA GLY A 66 -6.22 -11.55 1.79
C GLY A 66 -4.92 -10.81 2.13
N ASN A 67 -4.02 -10.63 1.16
CA ASN A 67 -2.83 -9.80 1.33
C ASN A 67 -3.25 -8.33 1.41
N LEU A 68 -2.60 -7.57 2.29
CA LEU A 68 -2.74 -6.11 2.32
C LEU A 68 -1.80 -5.49 1.29
N LEU A 69 -2.35 -4.72 0.36
CA LEU A 69 -1.60 -3.97 -0.64
C LEU A 69 -1.74 -2.48 -0.39
N GLU A 70 -0.68 -1.75 -0.70
CA GLU A 70 -0.63 -0.29 -0.72
C GLU A 70 -0.40 0.20 -2.15
N LEU A 71 -1.10 1.25 -2.57
CA LEU A 71 -0.71 2.08 -3.70
C LEU A 71 -0.28 3.44 -3.20
N ASN A 72 0.81 3.96 -3.74
CA ASN A 72 1.22 5.32 -3.50
C ASN A 72 1.39 6.12 -4.79
N GLU A 73 1.12 7.41 -4.70
CA GLU A 73 1.42 8.40 -5.71
C GLU A 73 2.43 9.38 -5.11
N ILE A 74 3.55 9.57 -5.80
CA ILE A 74 4.56 10.55 -5.41
C ILE A 74 3.99 11.93 -5.73
N GLY A 75 3.70 12.71 -4.69
CA GLY A 75 3.30 14.10 -4.85
C GLY A 75 4.49 14.99 -5.21
N THR A 76 4.22 16.27 -5.44
CA THR A 76 5.23 17.23 -5.92
C THR A 76 6.11 17.83 -4.80
N GLY A 77 5.93 17.38 -3.56
CA GLY A 77 6.69 17.89 -2.41
C GLY A 77 8.16 17.44 -2.47
N GLU A 78 9.07 18.38 -2.22
CA GLU A 78 10.50 18.05 -2.13
C GLU A 78 10.77 17.23 -0.87
N GLN A 79 11.38 16.06 -1.03
CA GLN A 79 11.89 15.26 0.08
C GLN A 79 13.22 15.88 0.55
N VAL A 80 13.30 16.22 1.83
CA VAL A 80 14.55 16.72 2.42
C VAL A 80 15.37 15.52 2.90
N PRO A 81 16.67 15.39 2.54
CA PRO A 81 17.52 14.35 3.09
C PRO A 81 17.62 14.50 4.61
N HIS A 82 17.27 13.45 5.35
CA HIS A 82 17.49 13.40 6.80
C HIS A 82 18.78 12.64 7.10
N ASP A 83 19.78 13.32 7.67
CA ASP A 83 20.97 12.69 8.21
C ASP A 83 20.63 11.98 9.53
N PHE A 84 20.31 10.69 9.46
CA PHE A 84 20.05 9.90 10.65
C PHE A 84 21.37 9.42 11.28
N ASN A 85 21.61 9.80 12.54
CA ASN A 85 22.75 9.29 13.30
C ASN A 85 22.42 7.94 13.95
N TRP A 86 22.93 6.85 13.36
CA TRP A 86 22.73 5.50 13.88
C TRP A 86 23.39 5.24 15.24
N SER A 87 24.37 6.06 15.65
CA SER A 87 25.08 5.87 16.93
C SER A 87 24.25 6.27 18.16
N THR A 88 23.07 6.86 17.96
CA THR A 88 22.15 7.29 19.01
C THR A 88 20.79 6.57 18.99
N ALA A 89 20.64 5.53 18.17
CA ALA A 89 19.42 4.71 18.07
C ALA A 89 19.39 3.55 19.08
#